data_AF-A0AA42BMR2-F1
#
_entry.id   AF-A0AA42BMR2-F1
#
_cell.length_a   1.000
_cell.length_b   1.000
_cell.length_c   1.000
_cell.angle_alpha   90.00
_cell.angle_beta   90.00
_cell.angle_gamma   90.00
#
_symmetry.space_group_name_H-M   'P 1'
#
loop_
_entity.id
_entity.type
_entity.pdbx_description
1 polymer ?
#
loop_
_entity_poly.entity_id
_entity_poly.type
_entity_poly.pdbx_seq_one_letter_code
_entity_poly.pdbx_strand_id
1 'polypeptide(L)' 'TVKLVELLDEAVERAAKLLAQRDTELSADELNAVARKVGIGAVKYADLSKNRTTDYMFNWDTMLSFEGNTAP' A
#
# COMPACT_ATOMS: atom_id res chain seq x y z
N THR A 1 -13.11 4.79 15.72
CA THR A 1 -12.75 5.21 14.34
C THR A 1 -11.25 5.23 14.22
N VAL A 2 -10.68 4.64 13.18
CA VAL A 2 -9.22 4.66 12.95
C VAL A 2 -8.83 6.07 12.46
N LYS A 3 -7.72 6.63 12.94
CA LYS A 3 -7.26 7.93 12.41
C LYS A 3 -6.62 7.74 11.04
N LEU A 4 -6.95 8.61 10.10
CA LEU A 4 -6.40 8.56 8.76
C LEU A 4 -4.87 8.65 8.76
N VAL A 5 -4.28 9.46 9.63
CA VAL A 5 -2.82 9.57 9.74
C VAL A 5 -2.17 8.23 10.11
N GLU A 6 -2.69 7.55 11.14
CA GLU A 6 -2.20 6.25 11.59
C GLU A 6 -2.37 5.18 10.50
N LEU A 7 -3.49 5.23 9.76
CA LEU A 7 -3.73 4.33 8.62
C LEU A 7 -2.70 4.52 7.50
N LEU A 8 -2.41 5.76 7.12
CA LEU A 8 -1.48 6.06 6.03
C LEU A 8 -0.04 5.76 6.43
N ASP A 9 0.34 6.02 7.68
CA ASP A 9 1.65 5.66 8.20
C ASP A 9 1.86 4.14 8.16
N GLU A 10 0.85 3.37 8.60
CA GLU A 10 0.91 1.91 8.57
C GLU A 10 0.96 1.35 7.13
N ALA A 11 0.28 1.98 6.17
CA ALA A 11 0.35 1.60 4.75
C ALA A 11 1.77 1.71 4.20
N VAL A 12 2.47 2.81 4.54
CA VAL A 12 3.85 3.04 4.11
C VAL A 12 4.82 2.08 4.80
N GLU A 13 4.64 1.82 6.10
CA GLU A 13 5.49 0.87 6.84
C GLU A 13 5.37 -0.56 6.28
N ARG A 14 4.15 -1.01 5.97
CA ARG A 14 3.90 -2.32 5.37
C ARG A 14 4.50 -2.42 3.97
N ALA A 15 4.35 -1.38 3.14
CA ALA A 15 4.97 -1.32 1.82
C ALA A 15 6.50 -1.37 1.91
N ALA A 16 7.11 -0.67 2.86
CA ALA A 16 8.56 -0.71 3.08
C ALA A 16 9.04 -2.12 3.46
N LYS A 17 8.33 -2.80 4.37
CA LYS A 17 8.65 -4.19 4.76
C LYS A 17 8.57 -5.16 3.56
N LEU A 18 7.54 -5.01 2.72
CA LEU A 18 7.38 -5.83 1.52
C LEU A 18 8.49 -5.58 0.49
N LEU A 19 8.87 -4.31 0.28
CA LEU A 19 9.95 -3.96 -0.65
C LEU A 19 11.31 -4.45 -0.13
N ALA A 20 11.56 -4.36 1.17
CA ALA A 20 12.81 -4.84 1.79
C ALA A 20 12.96 -6.37 1.77
N GLN A 21 11.86 -7.12 1.64
CA GLN A 21 11.89 -8.57 1.45
C GLN A 21 12.25 -8.96 0.00
N ARG A 22 12.19 -8.02 -0.94
CA ARG A 22 12.64 -8.25 -2.32
C ARG A 22 14.12 -7.90 -2.41
N ASP A 23 14.84 -8.64 -3.23
CA ASP A 23 16.21 -8.27 -3.57
C ASP A 23 16.16 -7.02 -4.46
N THR A 24 16.55 -5.86 -3.90
CA THR A 24 16.52 -4.57 -4.61
C THR A 24 17.86 -3.87 -4.48
N GLU A 25 18.37 -3.31 -5.57
CA GLU A 25 19.60 -2.51 -5.58
C GLU A 25 19.39 -1.05 -5.12
N LEU A 26 18.22 -0.75 -4.53
CA LEU A 26 17.84 0.60 -4.13
C LEU A 26 18.57 1.03 -2.86
N SER A 27 18.99 2.28 -2.81
CA SER A 27 19.42 2.92 -1.56
C SER A 27 18.27 3.04 -0.56
N ALA A 28 18.60 3.27 0.72
CA ALA A 28 17.59 3.43 1.77
C ALA A 28 16.60 4.58 1.47
N ASP A 29 17.10 5.71 0.93
CA ASP A 29 16.27 6.86 0.58
C ASP A 29 15.32 6.56 -0.59
N GLU A 30 15.81 5.83 -1.60
CA GLU A 30 14.99 5.39 -2.73
C GLU A 30 13.93 4.38 -2.28
N LEU A 31 14.29 3.43 -1.40
CA LEU A 31 13.35 2.46 -0.84
C LEU A 31 12.25 3.16 -0.05
N ASN A 32 12.59 4.16 0.76
CA ASN A 32 11.61 4.98 1.49
C ASN A 32 10.67 5.76 0.54
N ALA A 33 11.23 6.34 -0.52
CA ALA A 33 10.45 7.07 -1.52
C ALA A 33 9.49 6.15 -2.29
N VAL A 34 9.94 4.94 -2.65
CA VAL A 34 9.11 3.93 -3.32
C VAL A 34 8.04 3.39 -2.38
N ALA A 35 8.40 3.03 -1.14
CA ALA A 35 7.46 2.56 -0.12
C ALA A 35 6.32 3.56 0.11
N ARG A 36 6.63 4.86 0.16
CA ARG A 36 5.61 5.90 0.29
C ARG A 36 4.66 5.94 -0.91
N LYS A 37 5.17 5.84 -2.13
CA LYS A 37 4.33 5.83 -3.34
C LYS A 37 3.44 4.60 -3.38
N VAL A 38 4.00 3.43 -3.08
CA VAL A 38 3.29 2.14 -3.07
C VAL A 38 2.21 2.13 -1.99
N GLY A 39 2.54 2.45 -0.74
CA GLY A 39 1.59 2.40 0.38
C GLY A 39 0.39 3.35 0.18
N ILE A 40 0.64 4.60 -0.22
CA ILE A 40 -0.43 5.57 -0.48
C ILE A 40 -1.22 5.20 -1.73
N GLY A 41 -0.54 4.71 -2.78
CA GLY A 41 -1.16 4.24 -4.02
C GLY A 41 -2.12 3.09 -3.76
N ALA A 42 -1.69 2.10 -2.97
CA ALA A 42 -2.47 0.93 -2.59
C ALA A 42 -3.78 1.30 -1.89
N VAL A 43 -3.73 2.20 -0.90
CA VAL A 43 -4.93 2.66 -0.19
C VAL A 43 -5.91 3.34 -1.15
N LYS A 44 -5.43 4.25 -2.00
CA LYS A 44 -6.28 4.95 -2.97
C LYS A 44 -6.89 4.00 -4.00
N TYR A 45 -6.08 3.09 -4.53
CA TYR A 45 -6.52 2.17 -5.56
C TYR A 45 -7.53 1.16 -5.02
N ALA A 46 -7.34 0.66 -3.80
CA ALA A 46 -8.25 -0.27 -3.17
C ALA A 46 -9.67 0.27 -3.02
N ASP A 47 -9.79 1.56 -2.73
CA ASP A 47 -11.06 2.28 -2.70
C ASP A 47 -11.62 2.48 -4.12
N LEU A 48 -10.80 3.02 -5.03
CA LEU A 48 -11.23 3.39 -6.39
C LEU A 48 -11.52 2.20 -7.32
N SER A 49 -10.91 1.05 -7.08
CA SER A 49 -11.04 -0.17 -7.91
C SER A 49 -12.33 -0.93 -7.66
N LYS A 50 -13.05 -0.64 -6.57
CA LYS A 50 -14.35 -1.24 -6.29
C LYS A 50 -15.47 -0.30 -6.72
N ASN A 51 -16.62 -0.88 -7.09
CA ASN A 51 -17.81 -0.07 -7.34
C ASN A 51 -18.22 0.63 -6.05
N ARG A 52 -18.39 1.96 -6.10
CA ARG A 52 -18.68 2.80 -4.93
C ARG A 52 -19.94 2.42 -4.15
N THR A 53 -20.85 1.65 -4.77
CA THR A 53 -22.10 1.20 -4.15
C THR A 53 -21.98 -0.15 -3.44
N THR A 54 -20.84 -0.81 -3.57
CA THR A 54 -20.58 -2.12 -2.96
C THR A 54 -19.88 -1.92 -1.61
N ASP A 55 -20.23 -2.75 -0.63
CA ASP A 55 -19.52 -2.76 0.64
C ASP A 55 -18.03 -3.04 0.43
N TYR A 56 -17.21 -2.11 0.90
CA TYR A 56 -15.76 -2.23 0.89
C TYR A 56 -15.27 -2.74 2.25
N MET A 57 -14.75 -3.97 2.26
CA MET A 57 -13.99 -4.49 3.40
C MET A 57 -12.50 -4.22 3.18
N PHE A 58 -11.91 -3.44 4.09
CA PHE A 58 -10.50 -3.09 4.11
C PHE A 58 -9.64 -4.33 4.43
N ASN A 59 -8.59 -4.58 3.63
CA ASN A 59 -7.70 -5.73 3.81
C ASN A 59 -6.27 -5.42 3.32
N TRP A 60 -5.29 -5.40 4.21
CA TRP A 60 -3.90 -5.06 3.89
C TRP A 60 -3.27 -5.96 2.82
N ASP A 61 -3.46 -7.27 2.95
CA ASP A 61 -2.82 -8.26 2.09
C ASP A 61 -3.28 -8.12 0.63
N THR A 62 -4.57 -7.81 0.43
CA THR A 62 -5.12 -7.60 -0.91
C THR A 62 -4.60 -6.30 -1.52
N MET A 63 -4.51 -5.21 -0.76
CA MET A 63 -4.17 -3.89 -1.32
C MET A 63 -2.68 -3.74 -1.66
N LEU A 64 -1.82 -4.40 -0.89
CA LEU A 64 -0.36 -4.34 -1.05
C LEU A 64 0.20 -5.53 -1.83
N SER A 65 -0.66 -6.42 -2.35
CA SER A 65 -0.23 -7.50 -3.25
C SER A 65 0.36 -6.92 -4.54
N PHE A 66 1.44 -7.54 -5.02
CA PHE A 66 2.03 -7.26 -6.34
C PHE A 66 1.39 -8.09 -7.47
N GLU A 67 0.42 -8.93 -7.12
CA GLU A 67 -0.33 -9.77 -8.05
C GLU A 67 -1.80 -9.37 -8.04
N GLY A 68 -2.44 -9.40 -9.22
CA GLY A 68 -3.86 -9.09 -9.39
C GLY A 68 -4.11 -7.62 -9.72
N ASN A 69 -5.32 -7.15 -9.38
CA ASN A 69 -5.77 -5.78 -9.67
C ASN A 69 -5.49 -4.86 -8.46
N THR A 70 -4.24 -4.48 -8.30
CA THR A 70 -3.72 -3.71 -7.15
C THR A 70 -2.86 -2.54 -7.64
N ALA A 71 -2.49 -1.63 -6.73
CA ALA A 71 -1.66 -0.47 -7.09
C ALA A 71 -0.17 -0.76 -7.31
N PRO A 72 0.49 -1.66 -6.54
CA PRO A 72 1.88 -2.05 -6.78
C PRO A 72 2.04 -2.83 -8.09
#